data_AF-A0A2S4PM67-F1
#
_entry.id   AF-A0A2S4PM67-F1
#
_cell.length_a   1.000
_cell.length_b   1.000
_cell.length_c   1.000
_cell.angle_alpha   90.00
_cell.angle_beta   90.00
_cell.angle_gamma   90.00
#
_symmetry.space_group_name_H-M   'P 1'
#
loop_
_entity.id
_entity.type
_entity.pdbx_description
1 polymer ?
#
loop_
_entity_poly.entity_id
_entity_poly.type
_entity_poly.pdbx_seq_one_letter_code
_entity_poly.pdbx_strand_id
1 'polypeptide(L)'
;MDAPLDDIAHSLIASEKPKDLSTPSKNDFAKNKRQKEAEKVYGRGRKVPLGDVRDKKLRRKLKLIEDKYKTATLQAKDAEILHENEAGFLETENELERTYRIRQDEIQAEVGVETAEKKFELKLDTLGPYICDYTRNGRHLLLGGRKGHIATMDWRDGKLGCEIQLGETVRDAKWLHNNQLFAVAQKKYVYIYDSAGVEIHCLKKHIEVTNMEFLPYHFLLATVGNSGCLKYQDISTGKIVIELPTKLGSPTSLTQNPQNAILHMGHHNGTVTLWSPNSTTPLAKILAHRGPVRAIGVDREGRYMVSAGQDLKMTVWDIRTFKEVNSFTTRQPASSIAISDRDLTAIGWGTQTSIWRGLFSKATSEQEKVRSPYMSWGGEGRRIERVRWCPFEDILGISHDHGFSSIIVPGAGEPNFDAYEVNPQETTKQRQENEVRALLNKLQPEMISLNPNYVGNLDLTSHEQRQAEKDLDKKPKDTLSSIKNRGRGKNSSLRKYLRKKGSKNVIDERRLRIEELRKNQKLKTQTPKRFSSNPLK
;
A
#
# COMPACT_ATOMS: atom_id res chain seq x y z
N MET A 1 -30.61 -52.52 72.96
CA MET A 1 -29.30 -52.98 72.48
C MET A 1 -29.28 -52.76 71.00
N ASP A 2 -28.41 -51.84 70.58
CA ASP A 2 -27.61 -51.78 69.34
C ASP A 2 -28.28 -51.88 67.94
N ALA A 3 -27.83 -50.94 67.09
CA ALA A 3 -28.22 -50.63 65.71
C ALA A 3 -27.59 -51.61 64.67
N PRO A 4 -27.52 -51.35 63.32
CA PRO A 4 -28.10 -50.30 62.44
C PRO A 4 -28.57 -50.81 61.01
N LEU A 5 -28.77 -49.86 60.06
CA LEU A 5 -28.84 -49.98 58.56
C LEU A 5 -30.22 -50.41 57.98
N ASP A 6 -30.76 -49.94 56.85
CA ASP A 6 -30.42 -48.95 55.81
C ASP A 6 -31.70 -48.69 54.97
N ASP A 7 -31.62 -47.73 54.04
CA ASP A 7 -32.32 -47.65 52.75
C ASP A 7 -33.59 -46.79 52.46
N ILE A 8 -33.29 -45.66 51.77
CA ILE A 8 -33.77 -45.21 50.45
C ILE A 8 -35.28 -44.93 50.22
N ALA A 9 -35.62 -43.64 50.06
CA ALA A 9 -36.36 -43.10 48.91
C ALA A 9 -36.42 -41.56 48.94
N HIS A 10 -35.55 -40.87 48.20
CA HIS A 10 -35.73 -39.46 47.83
C HIS A 10 -36.04 -39.38 46.32
N SER A 11 -37.24 -38.88 46.02
CA SER A 11 -37.75 -38.60 44.68
C SER A 11 -36.95 -37.49 43.99
N LEU A 12 -36.28 -37.84 42.90
CA LEU A 12 -35.58 -36.95 41.98
C LEU A 12 -36.59 -36.15 41.12
N ILE A 13 -36.64 -34.83 41.33
CA ILE A 13 -37.18 -33.88 40.34
C ILE A 13 -36.06 -33.62 39.33
N ALA A 14 -36.11 -34.33 38.20
CA ALA A 14 -35.26 -34.06 37.05
C ALA A 14 -35.75 -32.78 36.37
N SER A 15 -35.02 -31.67 36.56
CA SER A 15 -35.16 -30.48 35.73
C SER A 15 -34.41 -30.71 34.42
N GLU A 16 -35.12 -31.20 33.41
CA GLU A 16 -34.63 -31.25 32.04
C GLU A 16 -34.34 -29.82 31.54
N LYS A 17 -33.06 -29.48 31.42
CA LYS A 17 -32.64 -28.34 30.59
C LYS A 17 -32.81 -28.76 29.13
N PRO A 18 -33.57 -28.03 28.29
CA PRO A 18 -33.62 -28.31 26.87
C PRO A 18 -32.23 -28.02 26.27
N LYS A 19 -31.51 -29.07 25.89
CA LYS A 19 -30.34 -28.99 25.01
C LYS A 19 -30.85 -28.92 23.57
N ASP A 20 -31.33 -27.74 23.17
CA ASP A 20 -31.54 -27.44 21.75
C ASP A 20 -30.18 -27.18 21.08
N LEU A 21 -29.42 -28.26 20.83
CA LEU A 21 -28.41 -28.27 19.77
C LEU A 21 -29.08 -28.80 18.50
N SER A 22 -29.96 -28.01 17.91
CA SER A 22 -30.39 -28.25 16.53
C SER A 22 -29.19 -28.02 15.62
N THR A 23 -28.78 -29.07 14.89
CA THR A 23 -27.77 -28.93 13.83
C THR A 23 -28.25 -27.87 12.83
N PRO A 24 -27.41 -26.88 12.47
CA PRO A 24 -27.84 -25.80 11.59
C PRO A 24 -28.36 -26.36 10.27
N SER A 25 -29.52 -25.88 9.83
CA SER A 25 -30.09 -26.29 8.56
C SER A 25 -29.16 -25.90 7.39
N LYS A 26 -29.25 -26.58 6.24
CA LYS A 26 -28.44 -26.24 5.04
C LYS A 26 -28.56 -24.74 4.66
N ASN A 27 -29.73 -24.14 4.90
CA ASN A 27 -29.98 -22.73 4.64
C ASN A 27 -29.23 -21.81 5.61
N ASP A 28 -29.10 -22.19 6.87
CA ASP A 28 -28.34 -21.42 7.87
C ASP A 28 -26.84 -21.47 7.59
N PHE A 29 -26.35 -22.61 7.06
CA PHE A 29 -24.96 -22.71 6.61
C PHE A 29 -24.66 -21.75 5.45
N ALA A 30 -25.53 -21.69 4.44
CA ALA A 30 -25.39 -20.78 3.31
C ALA A 30 -25.42 -19.31 3.74
N LYS A 31 -26.35 -18.93 4.64
CA LYS A 31 -26.41 -17.57 5.22
C LYS A 31 -25.14 -17.22 5.99
N ASN A 32 -24.66 -18.13 6.83
CA ASN A 32 -23.41 -17.93 7.59
C ASN A 32 -22.19 -17.82 6.68
N LYS A 33 -22.13 -18.59 5.59
CA LYS A 33 -21.06 -18.48 4.59
C LYS A 33 -21.09 -17.12 3.91
N ARG A 34 -22.25 -16.69 3.41
CA ARG A 34 -22.46 -15.36 2.79
C ARG A 34 -22.08 -14.23 3.74
N GLN A 35 -22.47 -14.32 5.01
CA GLN A 35 -22.11 -13.32 6.00
C GLN A 35 -20.60 -13.26 6.25
N LYS A 36 -19.91 -14.41 6.31
CA LYS A 36 -18.44 -14.45 6.44
C LYS A 36 -17.73 -13.87 5.22
N GLU A 37 -18.24 -14.13 4.02
CA GLU A 37 -17.71 -13.55 2.78
C GLU A 37 -17.90 -12.03 2.75
N ALA A 38 -19.10 -11.55 3.09
CA ALA A 38 -19.40 -10.13 3.21
C ALA A 38 -18.50 -9.44 4.25
N GLU A 39 -18.29 -10.07 5.41
CA GLU A 39 -17.38 -9.57 6.44
C GLU A 39 -15.91 -9.58 6.00
N LYS A 40 -15.49 -10.53 5.15
CA LYS A 40 -14.10 -10.59 4.66
C LYS A 40 -13.80 -9.46 3.65
N VAL A 41 -14.77 -9.14 2.79
CA VAL A 41 -14.61 -8.13 1.72
C VAL A 41 -14.90 -6.73 2.24
N TYR A 42 -16.05 -6.53 2.88
CA TYR A 42 -16.53 -5.21 3.31
C TYR A 42 -16.35 -4.94 4.80
N GLY A 43 -15.93 -5.94 5.59
CA GLY A 43 -15.67 -5.75 7.02
C GLY A 43 -14.44 -4.89 7.26
N ARG A 44 -14.66 -3.67 7.76
CA ARG A 44 -13.60 -2.69 8.06
C ARG A 44 -13.06 -2.82 9.49
N GLY A 45 -12.64 -4.03 9.88
CA GLY A 45 -12.02 -4.27 11.18
C GLY A 45 -12.56 -5.50 11.92
N ARG A 46 -12.15 -5.65 13.18
CA ARG A 46 -12.58 -6.75 14.05
C ARG A 46 -13.88 -6.41 14.77
N LYS A 47 -14.69 -7.42 15.04
CA LYS A 47 -15.88 -7.31 15.90
C LYS A 47 -15.49 -6.92 17.32
N VAL A 48 -16.36 -6.18 17.99
CA VAL A 48 -16.17 -5.72 19.37
C VAL A 48 -16.60 -6.84 20.32
N PRO A 49 -15.75 -7.31 21.24
CA PRO A 49 -16.14 -8.33 22.19
C PRO A 49 -17.16 -7.77 23.19
N LEU A 50 -18.46 -8.04 22.98
CA LEU A 50 -19.53 -7.58 23.86
C LEU A 50 -19.52 -8.23 25.26
N GLY A 51 -18.81 -9.35 25.42
CA GLY A 51 -18.69 -10.07 26.69
C GLY A 51 -17.89 -9.32 27.76
N ASP A 52 -16.90 -8.53 27.33
CA ASP A 52 -15.96 -7.85 28.22
C ASP A 52 -16.51 -6.50 28.75
N VAL A 53 -17.64 -6.04 28.20
CA VAL A 53 -18.23 -4.75 28.51
C VAL A 53 -19.10 -4.83 29.77
N ARG A 54 -18.59 -4.27 30.88
CA ARG A 54 -19.28 -4.25 32.17
C ARG A 54 -20.52 -3.35 32.20
N ASP A 55 -20.48 -2.20 31.52
CA ASP A 55 -21.61 -1.26 31.48
C ASP A 55 -22.73 -1.78 30.57
N LYS A 56 -23.92 -2.01 31.16
CA LYS A 56 -25.12 -2.49 30.45
C LYS A 56 -25.57 -1.54 29.35
N LYS A 57 -25.47 -0.21 29.55
CA LYS A 57 -25.91 0.79 28.57
C LYS A 57 -24.96 0.81 27.38
N LEU A 58 -23.65 0.85 27.64
CA LEU A 58 -22.62 0.74 26.61
C LEU A 58 -22.73 -0.57 25.83
N ARG A 59 -22.91 -1.70 26.52
CA ARG A 59 -23.07 -3.02 25.88
C ARG A 59 -24.27 -3.08 24.92
N ARG A 60 -25.43 -2.53 25.32
CA ARG A 60 -26.61 -2.42 24.44
C ARG A 60 -26.33 -1.54 23.22
N LYS A 61 -25.68 -0.39 23.40
CA LYS A 61 -25.31 0.50 22.28
C LYS A 61 -24.34 -0.15 21.30
N LEU A 62 -23.29 -0.79 21.81
CA LEU A 62 -22.31 -1.50 20.98
C LEU A 62 -22.97 -2.62 20.19
N LYS A 63 -23.87 -3.39 20.82
CA LYS A 63 -24.65 -4.42 20.11
C LYS A 63 -25.45 -3.84 18.94
N LEU A 64 -26.16 -2.72 19.15
CA LEU A 64 -26.91 -2.04 18.08
C LEU A 64 -26.01 -1.57 16.94
N ILE A 65 -24.83 -1.06 17.26
CA ILE A 65 -23.84 -0.64 16.25
C ILE A 65 -23.30 -1.85 15.47
N GLU A 66 -22.98 -2.95 16.15
CA GLU A 66 -22.54 -4.18 15.49
C GLU A 66 -23.61 -4.77 14.58
N ASP A 67 -24.87 -4.77 15.01
CA ASP A 67 -25.96 -5.28 14.19
C ASP A 67 -26.16 -4.40 12.96
N LYS A 68 -26.03 -3.06 13.08
CA LYS A 68 -26.00 -2.14 11.93
C LYS A 68 -24.82 -2.41 10.99
N TYR A 69 -23.63 -2.69 11.53
CA TYR A 69 -22.48 -3.02 10.70
C TYR A 69 -22.68 -4.34 9.96
N LYS A 70 -23.24 -5.37 10.60
CA LYS A 70 -23.56 -6.64 9.94
C LYS A 70 -24.58 -6.45 8.81
N THR A 71 -25.63 -5.66 9.04
CA THR A 71 -26.62 -5.38 7.98
C THR A 71 -26.00 -4.58 6.85
N ALA A 72 -25.16 -3.58 7.16
CA ALA A 72 -24.50 -2.76 6.15
C ALA A 72 -23.49 -3.57 5.32
N THR A 73 -22.69 -4.45 5.93
CA THR A 73 -21.76 -5.31 5.18
C THR A 73 -22.49 -6.30 4.27
N LEU A 74 -23.61 -6.84 4.75
CA LEU A 74 -24.45 -7.73 3.96
C LEU A 74 -25.10 -6.97 2.78
N GLN A 75 -25.69 -5.80 3.02
CA GLN A 75 -26.27 -4.96 1.97
C GLN A 75 -25.24 -4.52 0.93
N ALA A 76 -24.02 -4.16 1.35
CA ALA A 76 -22.94 -3.83 0.44
C ALA A 76 -22.56 -5.02 -0.45
N LYS A 77 -22.51 -6.23 0.11
CA LYS A 77 -22.26 -7.46 -0.66
C LYS A 77 -23.41 -7.78 -1.61
N ASP A 78 -24.65 -7.53 -1.19
CA ASP A 78 -25.84 -7.75 -2.01
C ASP A 78 -25.91 -6.76 -3.17
N ALA A 79 -25.38 -5.54 -3.01
CA ALA A 79 -25.30 -4.55 -4.06
C ALA A 79 -24.33 -4.93 -5.20
N GLU A 80 -23.38 -5.85 -4.97
CA GLU A 80 -22.53 -6.38 -6.06
C GLU A 80 -23.34 -7.11 -7.14
N ILE A 81 -24.56 -7.58 -6.83
CA ILE A 81 -25.46 -8.19 -7.82
C ILE A 81 -25.87 -7.18 -8.90
N LEU A 82 -25.80 -5.88 -8.59
CA LEU A 82 -26.12 -4.80 -9.52
C LEU A 82 -24.93 -4.42 -10.42
N HIS A 83 -23.80 -5.11 -10.34
CA HIS A 83 -22.69 -4.90 -11.27
C HIS A 83 -23.10 -5.28 -12.69
N GLU A 84 -22.93 -4.34 -13.62
CA GLU A 84 -23.40 -4.49 -15.00
C GLU A 84 -22.39 -5.26 -15.87
N ASN A 85 -21.09 -5.10 -15.59
CA ASN A 85 -20.03 -5.63 -16.43
C ASN A 85 -19.30 -6.81 -15.77
N GLU A 86 -18.92 -7.78 -16.59
CA GLU A 86 -18.08 -8.90 -16.19
C GLU A 86 -16.60 -8.60 -16.46
N ALA A 87 -15.71 -9.22 -15.68
CA ALA A 87 -14.28 -9.09 -15.89
C ALA A 87 -13.82 -9.95 -17.07
N GLY A 88 -12.98 -9.39 -17.95
CA GLY A 88 -12.32 -10.17 -18.99
C GLY A 88 -11.44 -11.28 -18.40
N PHE A 89 -11.22 -12.32 -19.19
CA PHE A 89 -10.28 -13.38 -18.87
C PHE A 89 -9.76 -14.04 -20.15
N LEU A 90 -8.61 -14.69 -20.05
CA LEU A 90 -8.06 -15.57 -21.06
C LEU A 90 -7.70 -16.89 -20.39
N GLU A 91 -8.31 -17.96 -20.86
CA GLU A 91 -8.10 -19.32 -20.37
C GLU A 91 -7.87 -20.24 -21.57
N THR A 92 -7.06 -21.28 -21.38
CA THR A 92 -6.77 -22.27 -22.42
C THR A 92 -7.86 -23.31 -22.43
N GLU A 93 -8.41 -23.63 -23.60
CA GLU A 93 -9.42 -24.68 -23.74
C GLU A 93 -8.79 -26.07 -23.58
N ASN A 94 -7.56 -26.24 -24.10
CA ASN A 94 -6.83 -27.50 -24.09
C ASN A 94 -5.60 -27.47 -23.18
N GLU A 95 -5.22 -28.62 -22.62
CA GLU A 95 -4.02 -28.76 -21.77
C GLU A 95 -2.69 -28.47 -22.49
N LEU A 96 -2.67 -28.62 -23.82
CA LEU A 96 -1.48 -28.40 -24.65
C LEU A 96 -1.28 -26.91 -25.01
N GLU A 97 -2.37 -26.17 -25.06
CA GLU A 97 -2.36 -24.73 -25.27
C GLU A 97 -1.84 -24.03 -24.02
N ARG A 98 -1.15 -22.91 -24.23
CA ARG A 98 -0.58 -22.14 -23.13
C ARG A 98 -0.89 -20.68 -23.38
N THR A 99 -1.43 -20.01 -22.37
CA THR A 99 -1.87 -18.60 -22.45
C THR A 99 -0.79 -17.68 -23.00
N TYR A 100 0.48 -17.93 -22.67
CA TYR A 100 1.58 -17.06 -23.08
C TYR A 100 2.04 -17.22 -24.53
N ARG A 101 1.53 -18.22 -25.27
CA ARG A 101 1.83 -18.39 -26.70
C ARG A 101 0.83 -17.67 -27.60
N ILE A 102 -0.29 -17.21 -27.05
CA ILE A 102 -1.37 -16.55 -27.78
C ILE A 102 -0.87 -15.23 -28.35
N ARG A 103 -1.16 -15.00 -29.64
CA ARG A 103 -0.74 -13.79 -30.35
C ARG A 103 -1.75 -12.67 -30.19
N GLN A 104 -1.29 -11.42 -30.30
CA GLN A 104 -2.17 -10.26 -30.28
C GLN A 104 -3.13 -10.19 -31.47
N ASP A 105 -2.82 -10.87 -32.58
CA ASP A 105 -3.71 -10.91 -33.76
C ASP A 105 -4.86 -11.89 -33.56
N GLU A 106 -4.63 -12.99 -32.84
CA GLU A 106 -5.66 -13.95 -32.43
C GLU A 106 -6.65 -13.27 -31.46
N ILE A 107 -6.12 -12.60 -30.42
CA ILE A 107 -6.96 -11.84 -29.47
C ILE A 107 -7.78 -10.77 -30.19
N GLN A 108 -7.20 -10.05 -31.15
CA GLN A 108 -7.92 -9.01 -31.88
C GLN A 108 -9.05 -9.57 -32.75
N ALA A 109 -8.92 -10.80 -33.27
CA ALA A 109 -9.95 -11.44 -34.08
C ALA A 109 -11.14 -11.95 -33.25
N GLU A 110 -10.92 -12.30 -31.98
CA GLU A 110 -11.94 -12.85 -31.09
C GLU A 110 -12.66 -11.79 -30.25
N VAL A 111 -12.00 -10.68 -29.98
CA VAL A 111 -12.52 -9.59 -29.14
C VAL A 111 -13.44 -8.67 -29.95
N GLY A 112 -14.41 -8.03 -29.29
CA GLY A 112 -15.34 -7.10 -29.93
C GLY A 112 -14.63 -5.93 -30.66
N VAL A 113 -15.25 -5.42 -31.72
CA VAL A 113 -14.64 -4.42 -32.62
C VAL A 113 -14.17 -3.17 -31.87
N GLU A 114 -14.97 -2.64 -30.94
CA GLU A 114 -14.59 -1.45 -30.15
C GLU A 114 -13.32 -1.65 -29.33
N THR A 115 -13.12 -2.86 -28.79
CA THR A 115 -11.90 -3.22 -28.04
C THR A 115 -10.75 -3.55 -28.97
N ALA A 116 -11.02 -4.12 -30.14
CA ALA A 116 -10.02 -4.40 -31.18
C ALA A 116 -9.42 -3.11 -31.77
N GLU A 117 -10.21 -2.05 -31.93
CA GLU A 117 -9.75 -0.72 -32.41
C GLU A 117 -8.76 -0.04 -31.43
N LYS A 118 -8.86 -0.38 -30.14
CA LYS A 118 -7.97 0.15 -29.10
C LYS A 118 -6.56 -0.44 -29.14
N LYS A 119 -6.34 -1.50 -29.94
CA LYS A 119 -5.00 -1.99 -30.29
C LYS A 119 -4.48 -1.16 -31.47
N PHE A 120 -3.52 -0.30 -31.19
CA PHE A 120 -2.86 0.51 -32.21
C PHE A 120 -1.39 0.76 -31.85
N GLU A 121 -0.64 1.19 -32.85
CA GLU A 121 0.78 1.53 -32.71
C GLU A 121 1.02 2.93 -33.30
N LEU A 122 1.67 3.79 -32.52
CA LEU A 122 2.16 5.09 -32.94
C LEU A 122 3.66 4.99 -33.22
N LYS A 123 4.03 5.09 -34.50
CA LYS A 123 5.41 5.04 -34.98
C LYS A 123 6.02 6.45 -34.94
N LEU A 124 6.86 6.69 -33.94
CA LEU A 124 7.49 7.97 -33.64
C LEU A 124 9.01 7.78 -33.50
N ASP A 125 9.71 7.59 -34.62
CA ASP A 125 11.11 7.11 -34.60
C ASP A 125 12.15 8.20 -34.27
N THR A 126 11.83 9.47 -34.49
CA THR A 126 12.84 10.55 -34.51
C THR A 126 13.11 11.16 -33.14
N LEU A 127 12.11 11.20 -32.25
CA LEU A 127 12.11 11.99 -31.01
C LEU A 127 12.11 11.15 -29.72
N GLY A 128 12.23 9.82 -29.84
CA GLY A 128 12.28 8.88 -28.73
C GLY A 128 13.61 8.87 -27.95
N PRO A 129 13.71 8.08 -26.86
CA PRO A 129 12.66 7.19 -26.32
C PRO A 129 11.44 7.91 -25.74
N TYR A 130 10.28 7.25 -25.85
CA TYR A 130 9.02 7.77 -25.33
C TYR A 130 8.68 7.24 -23.93
N ILE A 131 7.94 8.07 -23.20
CA ILE A 131 7.35 7.77 -21.91
C ILE A 131 5.85 7.98 -22.04
N CYS A 132 5.05 7.06 -21.50
CA CYS A 132 3.59 7.18 -21.47
C CYS A 132 3.04 7.36 -20.04
N ASP A 133 1.93 8.09 -19.94
CA ASP A 133 1.09 8.16 -18.74
C ASP A 133 -0.38 8.34 -19.12
N TYR A 134 -1.27 7.60 -18.45
CA TYR A 134 -2.71 7.75 -18.63
C TYR A 134 -3.28 8.68 -17.56
N THR A 135 -4.35 9.39 -17.89
CA THR A 135 -5.19 10.01 -16.86
C THR A 135 -5.81 8.94 -15.98
N ARG A 136 -6.17 9.32 -14.74
CA ARG A 136 -6.76 8.39 -13.77
C ARG A 136 -8.05 7.72 -14.26
N ASN A 137 -8.81 8.38 -15.12
CA ASN A 137 -10.02 7.85 -15.75
C ASN A 137 -9.75 7.00 -17.01
N GLY A 138 -8.50 6.92 -17.47
CA GLY A 138 -8.09 6.18 -18.66
C GLY A 138 -8.50 6.83 -19.99
N ARG A 139 -9.10 8.03 -20.00
CA ARG A 139 -9.57 8.69 -21.23
C ARG A 139 -8.44 9.29 -22.07
N HIS A 140 -7.50 9.98 -21.43
CA HIS A 140 -6.42 10.69 -22.12
C HIS A 140 -5.06 10.06 -21.87
N LEU A 141 -4.23 10.10 -22.91
CA LEU A 141 -2.87 9.61 -22.93
C LEU A 141 -1.92 10.80 -23.07
N LEU A 142 -0.86 10.81 -22.26
CA LEU A 142 0.27 11.73 -22.34
C LEU A 142 1.49 10.95 -22.79
N LEU A 143 2.13 11.43 -23.87
CA LEU A 143 3.37 10.92 -24.42
C LEU A 143 4.44 12.00 -24.28
N GLY A 144 5.61 11.61 -23.78
CA GLY A 144 6.79 12.47 -23.69
C GLY A 144 8.01 11.79 -24.28
N GLY A 145 8.50 12.30 -25.40
CA GLY A 145 9.74 11.90 -26.04
C GLY A 145 10.95 12.55 -25.38
N ARG A 146 12.03 11.78 -25.22
CA ARG A 146 13.28 12.21 -24.57
C ARG A 146 13.89 13.47 -25.18
N LYS A 147 13.67 13.74 -26.48
CA LYS A 147 14.20 14.91 -27.21
C LYS A 147 13.32 16.17 -27.13
N GLY A 148 12.22 16.13 -26.36
CA GLY A 148 11.37 17.31 -26.13
C GLY A 148 10.02 17.30 -26.82
N HIS A 149 9.67 16.20 -27.50
CA HIS A 149 8.33 16.01 -28.06
C HIS A 149 7.34 15.66 -26.97
N ILE A 150 6.22 16.36 -26.89
CA ILE A 150 5.15 16.03 -25.95
C ILE A 150 3.84 16.07 -26.70
N ALA A 151 3.05 15.02 -26.54
CA ALA A 151 1.72 14.92 -27.11
C ALA A 151 0.72 14.49 -26.06
N THR A 152 -0.42 15.15 -26.01
CA THR A 152 -1.61 14.71 -25.26
C THR A 152 -2.69 14.35 -26.27
N MET A 153 -3.41 13.26 -26.02
CA MET A 153 -4.48 12.81 -26.92
C MET A 153 -5.61 12.13 -26.15
N ASP A 154 -6.84 12.31 -26.61
CA ASP A 154 -7.90 11.34 -26.37
C ASP A 154 -7.63 10.15 -27.30
N TRP A 155 -7.01 9.12 -26.74
CA TRP A 155 -6.51 7.99 -27.50
C TRP A 155 -7.62 7.05 -27.95
N ARG A 156 -8.82 7.12 -27.34
CA ARG A 156 -10.01 6.35 -27.77
C ARG A 156 -10.65 6.97 -29.00
N ASP A 157 -10.84 8.29 -28.97
CA ASP A 157 -11.43 9.04 -30.09
C ASP A 157 -10.41 9.33 -31.21
N GLY A 158 -9.12 9.10 -30.97
CA GLY A 158 -8.02 9.49 -31.88
C GLY A 158 -7.83 11.01 -32.00
N LYS A 159 -8.37 11.80 -31.06
CA LYS A 159 -8.27 13.26 -31.09
C LYS A 159 -7.02 13.72 -30.37
N LEU A 160 -6.13 14.38 -31.10
CA LEU A 160 -5.00 15.08 -30.50
C LEU A 160 -5.51 16.25 -29.65
N GLY A 161 -5.07 16.34 -28.40
CA GLY A 161 -5.35 17.47 -27.52
C GLY A 161 -4.34 18.59 -27.74
N CYS A 162 -3.06 18.26 -27.56
CA CYS A 162 -1.96 19.19 -27.73
C CYS A 162 -0.70 18.46 -28.20
N GLU A 163 0.09 19.13 -29.02
CA GLU A 163 1.43 18.68 -29.41
C GLU A 163 2.39 19.87 -29.31
N ILE A 164 3.47 19.70 -28.54
CA ILE A 164 4.50 20.71 -28.32
C ILE A 164 5.88 20.12 -28.49
N GLN A 165 6.80 20.95 -29.00
CA GLN A 165 8.20 20.63 -29.14
C GLN A 165 9.02 21.59 -28.27
N LEU A 166 9.55 21.09 -27.16
CA LEU A 166 10.26 21.91 -26.17
C LEU A 166 11.74 22.17 -26.53
N GLY A 167 12.34 21.36 -27.40
CA GLY A 167 13.77 21.46 -27.75
C GLY A 167 14.74 21.12 -26.60
N GLU A 168 14.22 20.64 -25.46
CA GLU A 168 14.99 20.20 -24.31
C GLU A 168 14.74 18.73 -23.96
N THR A 169 15.62 18.15 -23.15
CA THR A 169 15.44 16.77 -22.70
C THR A 169 14.30 16.63 -21.70
N VAL A 170 13.33 15.77 -22.00
CA VAL A 170 12.25 15.42 -21.07
C VAL A 170 12.65 14.16 -20.28
N ARG A 171 12.52 14.20 -18.96
CA ARG A 171 12.83 13.07 -18.07
C ARG A 171 11.59 12.30 -17.65
N ASP A 172 10.50 13.01 -17.39
CA ASP A 172 9.23 12.42 -16.99
C ASP A 172 8.09 13.37 -17.33
N ALA A 173 6.91 12.82 -17.53
CA ALA A 173 5.69 13.56 -17.79
C ALA A 173 4.53 12.87 -17.05
N LYS A 174 3.71 13.66 -16.37
CA LYS A 174 2.62 13.16 -15.51
C LYS A 174 1.38 14.04 -15.60
N TRP A 175 0.23 13.42 -15.69
CA TRP A 175 -1.03 14.11 -15.45
C TRP A 175 -1.15 14.55 -13.99
N LEU A 176 -1.87 15.64 -13.76
CA LEU A 176 -2.24 16.08 -12.41
C LEU A 176 -3.61 15.50 -12.04
N HIS A 177 -4.53 16.29 -11.49
CA HIS A 177 -5.84 15.79 -11.07
C HIS A 177 -6.76 15.49 -12.25
N ASN A 178 -6.68 16.30 -13.31
CA ASN A 178 -7.54 16.22 -14.49
C ASN A 178 -6.70 16.15 -15.78
N ASN A 179 -7.39 15.97 -16.91
CA ASN A 179 -6.82 16.10 -18.26
C ASN A 179 -6.47 17.55 -18.66
N GLN A 180 -6.72 18.52 -17.78
CA GLN A 180 -6.46 19.93 -18.05
C GLN A 180 -5.02 20.33 -17.76
N LEU A 181 -4.36 19.67 -16.80
CA LEU A 181 -3.02 20.05 -16.38
C LEU A 181 -2.10 18.84 -16.39
N PHE A 182 -0.92 19.01 -16.98
CA PHE A 182 0.13 18.03 -16.91
C PHE A 182 1.46 18.68 -16.54
N ALA A 183 2.27 17.95 -15.77
CA ALA A 183 3.59 18.35 -15.36
C ALA A 183 4.64 17.62 -16.19
N VAL A 184 5.68 18.36 -16.59
CA VAL A 184 6.79 17.88 -17.43
C VAL A 184 8.10 18.20 -16.73
N ALA A 185 8.90 17.18 -16.46
CA ALA A 185 10.25 17.33 -15.97
C ALA A 185 11.19 17.55 -17.16
N GLN A 186 11.56 18.81 -17.42
CA GLN A 186 12.51 19.17 -18.46
C GLN A 186 13.96 19.00 -17.97
N LYS A 187 14.94 19.59 -18.67
CA LYS A 187 16.36 19.47 -18.35
C LYS A 187 16.69 20.00 -16.97
N LYS A 188 16.13 21.14 -16.55
CA LYS A 188 16.47 21.74 -15.26
C LYS A 188 15.28 21.82 -14.30
N TYR A 189 14.12 22.25 -14.76
CA TYR A 189 12.96 22.49 -13.90
C TYR A 189 11.77 21.63 -14.33
N VAL A 190 10.79 21.55 -13.43
CA VAL A 190 9.46 21.02 -13.77
C VAL A 190 8.59 22.17 -14.24
N TYR A 191 7.89 21.95 -15.35
CA TYR A 191 6.94 22.89 -15.92
C TYR A 191 5.54 22.29 -15.86
N ILE A 192 4.53 23.12 -15.63
CA ILE A 192 3.12 22.73 -15.67
C ILE A 192 2.48 23.41 -16.88
N TYR A 193 1.80 22.62 -17.69
CA TYR A 193 1.13 23.05 -18.91
C TYR A 193 -0.37 22.88 -18.78
N ASP A 194 -1.10 23.72 -19.52
CA ASP A 194 -2.53 23.58 -19.77
C ASP A 194 -2.80 22.51 -20.85
N SER A 195 -4.07 22.12 -21.00
CA SER A 195 -4.59 21.21 -22.03
C SER A 195 -4.25 21.65 -23.44
N ALA A 196 -4.16 22.97 -23.70
CA ALA A 196 -3.74 23.54 -24.97
C ALA A 196 -2.21 23.56 -25.18
N GLY A 197 -1.41 23.19 -24.16
CA GLY A 197 0.06 23.24 -24.20
C GLY A 197 0.66 24.59 -23.84
N VAL A 198 -0.12 25.51 -23.27
CA VAL A 198 0.39 26.78 -22.76
C VAL A 198 1.09 26.54 -21.44
N GLU A 199 2.32 27.07 -21.28
CA GLU A 199 3.06 26.97 -20.03
C GLU A 199 2.41 27.86 -18.97
N ILE A 200 1.98 27.27 -17.85
CA ILE A 200 1.37 28.01 -16.73
C ILE A 200 2.44 28.35 -15.69
N HIS A 201 3.24 27.35 -15.30
CA HIS A 201 4.20 27.50 -14.20
C HIS A 201 5.53 26.84 -14.49
N CYS A 202 6.61 27.50 -14.06
CA CYS A 202 7.95 26.93 -13.96
C CYS A 202 8.34 26.77 -12.48
N LEU A 203 8.49 25.53 -12.04
CA LEU A 203 8.78 25.17 -10.65
C LEU A 203 10.29 25.27 -10.37
N LYS A 204 10.79 26.48 -10.14
CA LYS A 204 12.23 26.77 -9.95
C LYS A 204 12.90 26.01 -8.80
N LYS A 205 12.13 25.60 -7.79
CA LYS A 205 12.64 24.83 -6.65
C LYS A 205 12.85 23.35 -6.99
N HIS A 206 12.19 22.85 -8.03
CA HIS A 206 12.25 21.45 -8.46
C HIS A 206 13.37 21.28 -9.49
N ILE A 207 14.59 21.10 -9.00
CA ILE A 207 15.82 21.07 -9.81
C ILE A 207 16.14 19.64 -10.23
N GLU A 208 16.41 19.45 -11.52
CA GLU A 208 16.83 18.19 -12.16
C GLU A 208 15.99 16.98 -11.73
N VAL A 209 14.67 17.14 -11.81
CA VAL A 209 13.73 16.08 -11.47
C VAL A 209 13.83 14.94 -12.48
N THR A 210 14.01 13.72 -11.98
CA THR A 210 14.09 12.49 -12.77
C THR A 210 12.74 11.78 -12.82
N ASN A 211 12.01 11.76 -11.71
CA ASN A 211 10.74 11.06 -11.58
C ASN A 211 9.72 11.93 -10.85
N MET A 212 8.46 11.83 -11.27
CA MET A 212 7.34 12.56 -10.70
C MET A 212 6.16 11.64 -10.45
N GLU A 213 5.43 11.95 -9.38
CA GLU A 213 4.17 11.29 -9.07
C GLU A 213 3.18 12.28 -8.47
N PHE A 214 1.93 12.18 -8.93
CA PHE A 214 0.86 13.02 -8.43
C PHE A 214 -0.04 12.23 -7.49
N LEU A 215 -0.29 12.80 -6.31
CA LEU A 215 -1.15 12.23 -5.26
C LEU A 215 -2.55 12.85 -5.37
N PRO A 216 -3.54 12.15 -5.95
CA PRO A 216 -4.78 12.76 -6.42
C PRO A 216 -5.67 13.30 -5.30
N TYR A 217 -5.82 12.58 -4.18
CA TYR A 217 -6.70 13.03 -3.08
C TYR A 217 -6.10 14.16 -2.23
N HIS A 218 -4.78 14.35 -2.31
CA HIS A 218 -4.04 15.35 -1.52
C HIS A 218 -3.62 16.56 -2.35
N PHE A 219 -3.78 16.51 -3.68
CA PHE A 219 -3.31 17.52 -4.63
C PHE A 219 -1.80 17.82 -4.51
N LEU A 220 -1.00 16.80 -4.20
CA LEU A 220 0.46 16.95 -4.07
C LEU A 220 1.16 16.40 -5.30
N LEU A 221 2.04 17.20 -5.90
CA LEU A 221 3.07 16.72 -6.81
C LEU A 221 4.30 16.35 -6.00
N ALA A 222 4.60 15.06 -5.96
CA ALA A 222 5.86 14.57 -5.48
C ALA A 222 6.87 14.50 -6.62
N THR A 223 8.06 15.03 -6.35
CA THR A 223 9.15 15.03 -7.32
C THR A 223 10.42 14.58 -6.67
N VAL A 224 11.24 13.89 -7.44
CA VAL A 224 12.56 13.49 -6.99
C VAL A 224 13.57 13.78 -8.09
N GLY A 225 14.70 14.37 -7.71
CA GLY A 225 15.77 14.71 -8.64
C GLY A 225 17.09 14.02 -8.35
N ASN A 226 18.07 14.29 -9.21
CA ASN A 226 19.43 13.73 -9.13
C ASN A 226 20.13 13.96 -7.78
N SER A 227 19.79 15.05 -7.08
CA SER A 227 20.33 15.39 -5.77
C SER A 227 19.86 14.45 -4.65
N GLY A 228 18.88 13.58 -4.92
CA GLY A 228 18.28 12.70 -3.92
C GLY A 228 17.44 13.46 -2.90
N CYS A 229 16.86 14.59 -3.29
CA CYS A 229 15.87 15.31 -2.49
C CYS A 229 14.47 15.03 -3.04
N LEU A 230 13.59 14.51 -2.18
CA LEU A 230 12.17 14.34 -2.45
C LEU A 230 11.43 15.62 -2.05
N LYS A 231 10.67 16.22 -2.96
CA LYS A 231 9.90 17.44 -2.68
C LYS A 231 8.42 17.18 -2.91
N TYR A 232 7.60 17.58 -1.93
CA TYR A 232 6.15 17.61 -2.06
C TYR A 232 5.69 19.04 -2.28
N GLN A 233 5.10 19.30 -3.44
CA GLN A 233 4.49 20.57 -3.75
C GLN A 233 2.98 20.42 -3.86
N ASP A 234 2.25 21.26 -3.13
CA ASP A 234 0.82 21.38 -3.26
C ASP A 234 0.49 22.17 -4.53
N ILE A 235 -0.25 21.54 -5.43
CA ILE A 235 -0.64 22.12 -6.72
C ILE A 235 -1.79 23.11 -6.54
N SER A 236 -2.72 22.85 -5.62
CA SER A 236 -3.89 23.71 -5.48
C SER A 236 -3.53 25.06 -4.84
N THR A 237 -2.54 25.07 -3.93
CA THR A 237 -2.07 26.31 -3.27
C THR A 237 -0.76 26.86 -3.84
N GLY A 238 -0.04 26.07 -4.64
CA GLY A 238 1.27 26.42 -5.21
C GLY A 238 2.42 26.40 -4.19
N LYS A 239 2.20 25.95 -2.96
CA LYS A 239 3.21 25.96 -1.89
C LYS A 239 3.96 24.63 -1.80
N ILE A 240 5.26 24.68 -1.52
CA ILE A 240 6.01 23.49 -1.15
C ILE A 240 5.68 23.14 0.30
N VAL A 241 5.21 21.92 0.51
CA VAL A 241 4.88 21.39 1.83
C VAL A 241 6.16 21.05 2.57
N ILE A 242 7.00 20.21 1.96
CA ILE A 242 8.25 19.77 2.58
C ILE A 242 9.29 19.33 1.54
N GLU A 243 10.56 19.52 1.89
CA GLU A 243 11.71 18.99 1.17
C GLU A 243 12.44 17.97 2.05
N LEU A 244 12.62 16.75 1.54
CA LEU A 244 13.12 15.59 2.26
C LEU A 244 14.43 15.09 1.64
N PRO A 245 15.59 15.30 2.29
CA PRO A 245 16.85 14.76 1.81
C PRO A 245 16.93 13.26 2.14
N THR A 246 17.07 12.43 1.10
CA THR A 246 17.06 10.97 1.25
C THR A 246 18.35 10.41 1.82
N LYS A 247 19.48 11.12 1.60
CA LYS A 247 20.84 10.77 2.05
C LYS A 247 21.35 9.43 1.50
N LEU A 248 20.78 8.95 0.40
CA LEU A 248 21.14 7.66 -0.23
C LEU A 248 21.58 7.79 -1.70
N GLY A 249 21.82 9.03 -2.16
CA GLY A 249 22.22 9.34 -3.53
C GLY A 249 21.02 9.57 -4.46
N SER A 250 21.27 9.54 -5.77
CA SER A 250 20.22 9.68 -6.78
C SER A 250 19.34 8.43 -6.81
N PRO A 251 18.02 8.55 -6.61
CA PRO A 251 17.10 7.43 -6.66
C PRO A 251 16.77 7.08 -8.11
N THR A 252 16.57 5.79 -8.33
CA THR A 252 16.41 5.19 -9.65
C THR A 252 14.94 5.00 -10.03
N SER A 253 14.05 4.89 -9.05
CA SER A 253 12.62 4.70 -9.28
C SER A 253 11.79 5.35 -8.18
N LEU A 254 10.58 5.76 -8.53
CA LEU A 254 9.61 6.39 -7.64
C LEU A 254 8.23 5.83 -7.98
N THR A 255 7.54 5.28 -6.98
CA THR A 255 6.15 4.79 -7.11
C THR A 255 5.27 5.13 -5.92
N GLN A 256 4.04 5.55 -6.17
CA GLN A 256 3.07 5.89 -5.15
C GLN A 256 2.29 4.64 -4.77
N ASN A 257 2.02 4.48 -3.48
CA ASN A 257 0.97 3.59 -3.02
C ASN A 257 -0.41 4.30 -3.15
N PRO A 258 -1.34 3.78 -3.98
CA PRO A 258 -2.64 4.42 -4.20
C PRO A 258 -3.53 4.45 -2.94
N GLN A 259 -3.36 3.49 -2.02
CA GLN A 259 -4.21 3.37 -0.83
C GLN A 259 -3.86 4.39 0.27
N ASN A 260 -2.57 4.57 0.56
CA ASN A 260 -2.11 5.36 1.70
C ASN A 260 -1.28 6.59 1.33
N ALA A 261 -1.10 6.86 0.03
CA ALA A 261 -0.39 8.03 -0.50
C ALA A 261 1.09 8.12 -0.08
N ILE A 262 1.69 7.01 0.37
CA ILE A 262 3.12 6.94 0.67
C ILE A 262 3.91 6.68 -0.61
N LEU A 263 5.08 7.31 -0.71
CA LEU A 263 5.98 7.11 -1.84
C LEU A 263 7.01 6.03 -1.53
N HIS A 264 7.13 5.08 -2.44
CA HIS A 264 8.12 4.03 -2.46
C HIS A 264 9.24 4.45 -3.41
N MET A 265 10.44 4.64 -2.89
CA MET A 265 11.59 5.07 -3.70
C MET A 265 12.66 3.99 -3.73
N GLY A 266 13.10 3.67 -4.93
CA GLY A 266 14.21 2.75 -5.19
C GLY A 266 15.53 3.51 -5.25
N HIS A 267 16.53 3.01 -4.52
CA HIS A 267 17.86 3.60 -4.48
C HIS A 267 18.89 2.74 -5.20
N HIS A 268 20.04 3.35 -5.49
CA HIS A 268 21.16 2.69 -6.15
C HIS A 268 21.81 1.58 -5.30
N ASN A 269 21.66 1.65 -3.97
CA ASN A 269 22.16 0.64 -3.02
C ASN A 269 21.26 -0.60 -2.87
N GLY A 270 20.20 -0.71 -3.68
CA GLY A 270 19.26 -1.83 -3.64
C GLY A 270 18.23 -1.77 -2.52
N THR A 271 18.16 -0.65 -1.80
CA THR A 271 17.10 -0.42 -0.80
C THR A 271 15.90 0.29 -1.42
N VAL A 272 14.70 -0.13 -1.02
CA VAL A 272 13.46 0.61 -1.20
C VAL A 272 13.12 1.32 0.09
N THR A 273 12.86 2.61 0.02
CA THR A 273 12.50 3.44 1.19
C THR A 273 11.10 4.01 1.04
N LEU A 274 10.36 4.02 2.14
CA LEU A 274 8.99 4.54 2.20
C LEU A 274 8.97 5.93 2.81
N TRP A 275 8.31 6.88 2.15
CA TRP A 275 8.31 8.29 2.53
C TRP A 275 6.90 8.85 2.69
N SER A 276 6.71 9.60 3.76
CA SER A 276 5.55 10.46 4.00
C SER A 276 6.06 11.89 4.22
N PRO A 277 5.28 12.92 3.85
CA PRO A 277 5.64 14.31 4.15
C PRO A 277 5.73 14.61 5.66
N ASN A 278 5.24 13.72 6.53
CA ASN A 278 5.21 13.94 7.97
C ASN A 278 6.52 13.60 8.69
N SER A 279 7.46 12.94 8.01
CA SER A 279 8.69 12.47 8.62
C SER A 279 9.89 12.83 7.75
N THR A 280 10.93 13.36 8.39
CA THR A 280 12.23 13.63 7.74
C THR A 280 13.07 12.38 7.53
N THR A 281 12.73 11.30 8.22
CA THR A 281 13.31 9.96 8.04
C THR A 281 12.33 9.06 7.30
N PRO A 282 12.83 8.08 6.53
CA PRO A 282 11.96 7.13 5.86
C PRO A 282 11.21 6.29 6.90
N LEU A 283 9.92 6.05 6.65
CA LEU A 283 9.02 5.27 7.49
C LEU A 283 9.46 3.81 7.60
N ALA A 284 9.94 3.26 6.49
CA ALA A 284 10.52 1.91 6.42
C ALA A 284 11.64 1.88 5.38
N LYS A 285 12.59 0.96 5.59
CA LYS A 285 13.67 0.64 4.64
C LYS A 285 13.64 -0.87 4.38
N ILE A 286 13.46 -1.26 3.13
CA ILE A 286 13.40 -2.64 2.67
C ILE A 286 14.66 -2.89 1.85
N LEU A 287 15.48 -3.86 2.25
CA LEU A 287 16.62 -4.30 1.43
C LEU A 287 16.08 -5.25 0.36
N ALA A 288 15.80 -4.71 -0.83
CA ALA A 288 15.08 -5.45 -1.87
C ALA A 288 16.00 -6.22 -2.81
N HIS A 289 17.12 -5.62 -3.19
CA HIS A 289 18.04 -6.14 -4.21
C HIS A 289 19.49 -5.92 -3.81
N ARG A 290 20.42 -6.66 -4.45
CA ARG A 290 21.86 -6.45 -4.24
C ARG A 290 22.43 -5.27 -5.03
N GLY A 291 21.74 -4.87 -6.10
CA GLY A 291 22.07 -3.71 -6.93
C GLY A 291 20.92 -2.71 -7.02
N PRO A 292 21.03 -1.67 -7.85
CA PRO A 292 20.03 -0.62 -7.98
C PRO A 292 18.62 -1.14 -8.23
N VAL A 293 17.62 -0.56 -7.55
CA VAL A 293 16.21 -0.90 -7.78
C VAL A 293 15.71 -0.11 -8.99
N ARG A 294 15.56 -0.75 -10.15
CA ARG A 294 15.23 -0.06 -11.40
C ARG A 294 13.77 0.32 -11.52
N ALA A 295 12.88 -0.52 -11.01
CA ALA A 295 11.45 -0.33 -11.12
C ALA A 295 10.75 -0.88 -9.88
N ILE A 296 9.65 -0.22 -9.52
CA ILE A 296 8.76 -0.62 -8.46
C ILE A 296 7.34 -0.55 -9.05
N GLY A 297 6.44 -1.40 -8.60
CA GLY A 297 5.00 -1.31 -8.82
C GLY A 297 4.29 -1.61 -7.51
N VAL A 298 3.22 -0.88 -7.21
CA VAL A 298 2.43 -1.08 -5.99
C VAL A 298 0.99 -1.38 -6.39
N ASP A 299 0.39 -2.34 -5.70
CA ASP A 299 -1.01 -2.72 -5.85
C ASP A 299 -1.93 -1.54 -5.48
N ARG A 300 -3.06 -1.39 -6.18
CA ARG A 300 -4.09 -0.37 -5.90
C ARG A 300 -4.63 -0.49 -4.48
N GLU A 301 -4.76 -1.69 -3.95
CA GLU A 301 -5.13 -1.89 -2.54
C GLU A 301 -4.00 -1.62 -1.54
N GLY A 302 -2.77 -1.36 -2.01
CA GLY A 302 -1.62 -1.06 -1.15
C GLY A 302 -1.12 -2.25 -0.33
N ARG A 303 -1.51 -3.49 -0.67
CA ARG A 303 -1.10 -4.71 0.06
C ARG A 303 0.26 -5.23 -0.40
N TYR A 304 0.48 -5.26 -1.70
CA TYR A 304 1.67 -5.85 -2.30
C TYR A 304 2.47 -4.83 -3.10
N MET A 305 3.79 -5.01 -3.09
CA MET A 305 4.74 -4.27 -3.90
C MET A 305 5.57 -5.26 -4.71
N VAL A 306 5.79 -4.96 -5.98
CA VAL A 306 6.73 -5.69 -6.84
C VAL A 306 7.92 -4.78 -7.12
N SER A 307 9.13 -5.24 -6.87
CA SER A 307 10.35 -4.52 -7.19
C SER A 307 11.22 -5.33 -8.14
N ALA A 308 11.91 -4.66 -9.06
CA ALA A 308 12.93 -5.26 -9.90
C ALA A 308 14.26 -4.54 -9.76
N GLY A 309 15.31 -5.33 -9.62
CA GLY A 309 16.68 -4.85 -9.46
C GLY A 309 17.52 -5.00 -10.72
N GLN A 310 18.67 -4.34 -10.70
CA GLN A 310 19.76 -4.57 -11.65
C GLN A 310 20.33 -5.99 -11.55
N ASP A 311 20.06 -6.70 -10.44
CA ASP A 311 20.51 -8.06 -10.15
C ASP A 311 19.70 -9.16 -10.86
N LEU A 312 18.91 -8.80 -11.88
CA LEU A 312 18.08 -9.70 -12.67
C LEU A 312 17.01 -10.44 -11.84
N LYS A 313 16.67 -9.88 -10.67
CA LYS A 313 15.62 -10.42 -9.82
C LYS A 313 14.45 -9.47 -9.77
N MET A 314 13.25 -10.06 -9.77
CA MET A 314 12.01 -9.42 -9.39
C MET A 314 11.55 -10.05 -8.08
N THR A 315 11.17 -9.23 -7.11
CA THR A 315 10.72 -9.66 -5.78
C THR A 315 9.35 -9.08 -5.47
N VAL A 316 8.46 -9.92 -4.95
CA VAL A 316 7.12 -9.54 -4.47
C VAL A 316 7.19 -9.40 -2.96
N TRP A 317 6.67 -8.30 -2.43
CA TRP A 317 6.71 -7.94 -1.03
C TRP A 317 5.30 -7.73 -0.50
N ASP A 318 5.03 -8.20 0.72
CA ASP A 318 3.85 -7.79 1.48
C ASP A 318 4.20 -6.51 2.25
N ILE A 319 3.55 -5.40 1.91
CA ILE A 319 3.80 -4.07 2.46
C ILE A 319 3.37 -4.00 3.93
N ARG A 320 2.39 -4.80 4.35
CA ARG A 320 1.87 -4.74 5.73
C ARG A 320 2.82 -5.38 6.73
N THR A 321 3.52 -6.43 6.30
CA THR A 321 4.48 -7.18 7.13
C THR A 321 5.93 -6.88 6.79
N PHE A 322 6.19 -6.19 5.67
CA PHE A 322 7.52 -5.90 5.10
C PHE A 322 8.36 -7.15 4.85
N LYS A 323 7.72 -8.26 4.46
CA LYS A 323 8.37 -9.53 4.16
C LYS A 323 8.36 -9.83 2.68
N GLU A 324 9.43 -10.47 2.22
CA GLU A 324 9.49 -11.06 0.88
C GLU A 324 8.50 -12.22 0.81
N VAL A 325 7.67 -12.22 -0.22
CA VAL A 325 6.69 -13.26 -0.51
C VAL A 325 7.29 -14.26 -1.48
N ASN A 326 7.71 -13.79 -2.66
CA ASN A 326 8.24 -14.60 -3.74
C ASN A 326 9.32 -13.84 -4.51
N SER A 327 10.32 -14.57 -5.02
CA SER A 327 11.34 -14.05 -5.95
C SER A 327 11.35 -14.78 -7.28
N PHE A 328 11.53 -14.01 -8.34
CA PHE A 328 11.58 -14.44 -9.73
C PHE A 328 12.85 -13.91 -10.38
N THR A 329 13.36 -14.65 -11.37
CA THR A 329 14.54 -14.23 -12.14
C THR A 329 14.09 -13.75 -13.50
N THR A 330 14.51 -12.55 -13.88
CA THR A 330 14.30 -11.99 -15.22
C THR A 330 15.55 -12.25 -16.08
N ARG A 331 15.38 -12.30 -17.40
CA ARG A 331 16.51 -12.53 -18.33
C ARG A 331 17.38 -11.29 -18.50
N GLN A 332 16.77 -10.11 -18.40
CA GLN A 332 17.45 -8.82 -18.40
C GLN A 332 16.90 -7.94 -17.25
N PRO A 333 17.60 -6.87 -16.87
CA PRO A 333 17.11 -5.97 -15.84
C PRO A 333 15.82 -5.29 -16.31
N ALA A 334 14.75 -5.35 -15.53
CA ALA A 334 13.49 -4.71 -15.90
C ALA A 334 13.61 -3.18 -15.89
N SER A 335 13.10 -2.52 -16.93
CA SER A 335 13.03 -1.05 -17.02
C SER A 335 11.83 -0.49 -16.30
N SER A 336 10.69 -1.18 -16.35
CA SER A 336 9.43 -0.70 -15.80
C SER A 336 8.55 -1.85 -15.32
N ILE A 337 7.81 -1.59 -14.25
CA ILE A 337 6.79 -2.49 -13.69
C ILE A 337 5.51 -1.68 -13.51
N ALA A 338 4.39 -2.27 -13.87
CA ALA A 338 3.07 -1.73 -13.56
C ALA A 338 2.14 -2.85 -13.10
N ILE A 339 1.36 -2.60 -12.05
CA ILE A 339 0.33 -3.50 -11.55
C ILE A 339 -1.03 -2.95 -11.99
N SER A 340 -1.89 -3.80 -12.53
CA SER A 340 -3.22 -3.45 -13.00
C SER A 340 -4.21 -3.39 -11.84
N ASP A 341 -5.43 -2.92 -12.10
CA ASP A 341 -6.48 -2.88 -11.08
C ASP A 341 -6.87 -4.28 -10.56
N ARG A 342 -6.72 -5.31 -11.41
CA ARG A 342 -7.03 -6.72 -11.12
C ARG A 342 -5.80 -7.60 -10.90
N ASP A 343 -4.76 -7.03 -10.31
CA ASP A 343 -3.55 -7.75 -9.86
C ASP A 343 -2.71 -8.39 -11.00
N LEU A 344 -2.90 -7.99 -12.27
CA LEU A 344 -1.96 -8.36 -13.34
C LEU A 344 -0.73 -7.48 -13.27
N THR A 345 0.45 -8.08 -13.36
CA THR A 345 1.71 -7.33 -13.30
C THR A 345 2.42 -7.39 -14.64
N ALA A 346 2.55 -6.24 -15.30
CA ALA A 346 3.36 -6.08 -16.50
C ALA A 346 4.78 -5.72 -16.12
N ILE A 347 5.75 -6.41 -16.71
CA ILE A 347 7.18 -6.15 -16.53
C ILE A 347 7.78 -5.94 -17.90
N GLY A 348 8.26 -4.73 -18.17
CA GLY A 348 9.07 -4.44 -19.35
C GLY A 348 10.54 -4.68 -19.03
N TRP A 349 11.19 -5.58 -19.78
CA TRP A 349 12.63 -5.84 -19.67
C TRP A 349 13.26 -5.96 -21.06
N GLY A 350 14.30 -5.18 -21.31
CA GLY A 350 14.94 -5.15 -22.62
C GLY A 350 13.98 -4.71 -23.73
N THR A 351 13.65 -5.66 -24.60
CA THR A 351 12.75 -5.49 -25.76
C THR A 351 11.46 -6.30 -25.64
N GLN A 352 11.22 -6.94 -24.48
CA GLN A 352 10.07 -7.79 -24.23
C GLN A 352 9.31 -7.34 -22.98
N THR A 353 7.99 -7.49 -23.02
CA THR A 353 7.12 -7.36 -21.86
C THR A 353 6.57 -8.73 -21.50
N SER A 354 6.72 -9.11 -20.23
CA SER A 354 6.05 -10.28 -19.67
C SER A 354 4.97 -9.84 -18.69
N ILE A 355 3.77 -10.39 -18.84
CA ILE A 355 2.64 -10.12 -17.97
C ILE A 355 2.41 -11.37 -17.12
N TRP A 356 2.26 -11.18 -15.82
CA TRP A 356 2.05 -12.26 -14.87
C TRP A 356 0.70 -12.09 -14.18
N ARG A 357 0.00 -13.22 -14.02
CA ARG A 357 -1.25 -13.32 -13.27
C ARG A 357 -0.99 -14.13 -12.00
N GLY A 358 -1.57 -13.69 -10.88
CA GLY A 358 -1.51 -14.43 -9.62
C GLY A 358 -0.14 -14.43 -8.94
N LEU A 359 0.71 -13.42 -9.17
CA LEU A 359 1.94 -13.26 -8.38
C LEU A 359 1.67 -13.13 -6.88
N PHE A 360 0.49 -12.60 -6.56
CA PHE A 360 -0.08 -12.52 -5.24
C PHE A 360 -1.60 -12.68 -5.38
N SER A 361 -2.23 -13.31 -4.39
CA SER A 361 -3.67 -13.45 -4.26
C SER A 361 -4.11 -12.92 -2.90
N LYS A 362 -5.11 -12.04 -2.91
CA LYS A 362 -5.68 -11.43 -1.70
C LYS A 362 -6.32 -12.46 -0.77
N ALA A 363 -6.79 -13.57 -1.33
CA ALA A 363 -7.57 -14.58 -0.60
C ALA A 363 -6.72 -15.53 0.23
N THR A 364 -5.48 -15.79 -0.20
CA THR A 364 -4.60 -16.83 0.34
C THR A 364 -3.53 -16.22 1.25
N SER A 365 -3.30 -16.84 2.41
CA SER A 365 -2.28 -16.37 3.36
C SER A 365 -0.86 -16.72 2.89
N GLU A 366 -0.69 -17.89 2.29
CA GLU A 366 0.58 -18.35 1.71
C GLU A 366 0.48 -18.28 0.19
N GLN A 367 1.47 -17.65 -0.43
CA GLN A 367 1.45 -17.39 -1.87
C GLN A 367 2.27 -18.45 -2.59
N GLU A 368 1.67 -19.11 -3.56
CA GLU A 368 2.37 -20.06 -4.40
C GLU A 368 3.19 -19.34 -5.48
N LYS A 369 4.33 -19.92 -5.83
CA LYS A 369 5.19 -19.36 -6.87
C LYS A 369 4.66 -19.73 -8.25
N VAL A 370 4.23 -18.71 -8.99
CA VAL A 370 3.77 -18.85 -10.39
C VAL A 370 4.92 -19.36 -11.27
N ARG A 371 4.62 -20.32 -12.16
CA ARG A 371 5.64 -20.97 -13.01
C ARG A 371 5.77 -20.33 -14.39
N SER A 372 4.68 -19.83 -14.96
CA SER A 372 4.63 -19.28 -16.31
C SER A 372 3.98 -17.90 -16.32
N PRO A 373 4.40 -17.00 -17.22
CA PRO A 373 3.70 -15.74 -17.43
C PRO A 373 2.30 -16.00 -17.99
N TYR A 374 1.41 -15.04 -17.76
CA TYR A 374 0.06 -15.01 -18.34
C TYR A 374 0.15 -14.78 -19.85
N MET A 375 0.90 -13.74 -20.25
CA MET A 375 1.19 -13.45 -21.65
C MET A 375 2.55 -12.78 -21.83
N SER A 376 3.05 -12.82 -23.06
CA SER A 376 4.28 -12.14 -23.45
C SER A 376 4.10 -11.36 -24.74
N TRP A 377 4.71 -10.19 -24.81
CA TRP A 377 4.69 -9.33 -25.98
C TRP A 377 6.10 -8.79 -26.28
N GLY A 378 6.37 -8.51 -27.55
CA GLY A 378 7.61 -7.89 -28.01
C GLY A 378 8.64 -8.89 -28.54
N GLY A 379 9.91 -8.46 -28.60
CA GLY A 379 11.01 -9.22 -29.21
C GLY A 379 11.45 -8.70 -30.59
N GLU A 380 10.85 -7.62 -31.09
CA GLU A 380 11.13 -7.00 -32.39
C GLU A 380 12.26 -5.96 -32.34
N GLY A 381 13.15 -6.02 -31.35
CA GLY A 381 14.28 -5.10 -31.22
C GLY A 381 13.95 -3.71 -30.64
N ARG A 382 12.67 -3.39 -30.39
CA ARG A 382 12.25 -2.12 -29.79
C ARG A 382 12.49 -2.12 -28.28
N ARG A 383 13.33 -1.21 -27.78
CA ARG A 383 13.64 -1.15 -26.35
C ARG A 383 12.50 -0.51 -25.58
N ILE A 384 12.04 -1.21 -24.54
CA ILE A 384 10.91 -0.79 -23.72
C ILE A 384 11.38 0.11 -22.58
N GLU A 385 10.76 1.27 -22.47
CA GLU A 385 11.12 2.29 -21.48
C GLU A 385 10.13 2.34 -20.33
N ARG A 386 8.82 2.38 -20.63
CA ARG A 386 7.78 2.36 -19.60
C ARG A 386 6.55 1.57 -20.04
N VAL A 387 6.00 0.82 -19.09
CA VAL A 387 4.71 0.15 -19.23
C VAL A 387 3.70 0.81 -18.29
N ARG A 388 2.47 1.04 -18.75
CA ARG A 388 1.36 1.57 -17.95
C ARG A 388 0.05 0.90 -18.37
N TRP A 389 -0.71 0.44 -17.39
CA TRP A 389 -2.06 -0.04 -17.61
C TRP A 389 -2.99 1.13 -17.90
N CYS A 390 -3.92 0.94 -18.83
CA CYS A 390 -5.06 1.85 -18.94
C CYS A 390 -6.03 1.54 -17.79
N PRO A 391 -6.38 2.54 -16.95
CA PRO A 391 -7.41 2.35 -15.93
C PRO A 391 -8.75 1.92 -16.56
N PHE A 392 -9.45 1.00 -15.90
CA PHE A 392 -10.79 0.51 -16.29
C PHE A 392 -10.92 -0.24 -17.63
N GLU A 393 -9.83 -0.43 -18.36
CA GLU A 393 -9.85 -1.17 -19.63
C GLU A 393 -8.76 -2.25 -19.68
N ASP A 394 -9.02 -3.28 -20.47
CA ASP A 394 -8.15 -4.44 -20.67
C ASP A 394 -7.01 -4.13 -21.64
N ILE A 395 -6.30 -3.03 -21.39
CA ILE A 395 -5.26 -2.49 -22.27
C ILE A 395 -3.99 -2.19 -21.51
N LEU A 396 -2.86 -2.59 -22.09
CA LEU A 396 -1.54 -2.20 -21.65
C LEU A 396 -0.90 -1.26 -22.67
N GLY A 397 -0.60 -0.03 -22.23
CA GLY A 397 0.23 0.90 -22.97
C GLY A 397 1.72 0.61 -22.74
N ILE A 398 2.45 0.44 -23.83
CA ILE A 398 3.89 0.16 -23.83
C ILE A 398 4.59 1.25 -24.62
N SER A 399 5.44 2.02 -23.94
CA SER A 399 6.29 3.03 -24.56
C SER A 399 7.68 2.46 -24.82
N HIS A 400 8.18 2.72 -26.03
CA HIS A 400 9.47 2.24 -26.51
C HIS A 400 10.24 3.36 -27.23
N ASP A 401 11.45 3.05 -27.68
CA ASP A 401 12.28 3.92 -28.51
C ASP A 401 11.58 4.45 -29.76
N HIS A 402 10.89 3.56 -30.48
CA HIS A 402 10.16 3.85 -31.72
C HIS A 402 8.75 4.48 -31.54
N GLY A 403 8.36 4.89 -30.32
CA GLY A 403 7.04 5.45 -30.05
C GLY A 403 6.22 4.68 -29.01
N PHE A 404 4.97 4.35 -29.34
CA PHE A 404 3.99 3.81 -28.38
C PHE A 404 3.17 2.68 -29.00
N SER A 405 2.97 1.60 -28.25
CA SER A 405 2.13 0.46 -28.63
C SER A 405 1.07 0.22 -27.58
N SER A 406 -0.19 0.14 -28.00
CA SER A 406 -1.34 -0.25 -27.17
C SER A 406 -1.68 -1.71 -27.47
N ILE A 407 -1.62 -2.58 -26.46
CA ILE A 407 -1.93 -4.02 -26.61
C ILE A 407 -3.11 -4.42 -25.74
N ILE A 408 -3.85 -5.44 -26.16
CA ILE A 408 -5.03 -5.95 -25.45
C ILE A 408 -4.59 -7.05 -24.49
N VAL A 409 -5.03 -6.94 -23.25
CA VAL A 409 -4.74 -7.89 -22.17
C VAL A 409 -6.04 -8.19 -21.42
N PRO A 410 -6.76 -9.26 -21.78
CA PRO A 410 -8.00 -9.62 -21.11
C PRO A 410 -7.81 -9.82 -19.61
N GLY A 411 -8.68 -9.21 -18.80
CA GLY A 411 -8.68 -9.31 -17.34
C GLY A 411 -7.72 -8.38 -16.60
N ALA A 412 -7.28 -7.29 -17.24
CA ALA A 412 -6.37 -6.32 -16.63
C ALA A 412 -7.10 -5.18 -15.91
N GLY A 413 -8.16 -4.66 -16.51
CA GLY A 413 -8.90 -3.49 -16.04
C GLY A 413 -10.05 -3.85 -15.09
N GLU A 414 -10.44 -2.90 -14.24
CA GLU A 414 -11.63 -3.07 -13.41
C GLU A 414 -12.90 -2.77 -14.24
N PRO A 415 -13.79 -3.76 -14.45
CA PRO A 415 -14.95 -3.60 -15.33
C PRO A 415 -16.05 -2.70 -14.74
N ASN A 416 -16.16 -2.68 -13.41
CA ASN A 416 -17.18 -1.93 -12.68
C ASN A 416 -16.51 -0.75 -11.97
N PHE A 417 -16.59 0.43 -12.58
CA PHE A 417 -16.04 1.66 -12.00
C PHE A 417 -17.08 2.38 -11.12
N ASP A 418 -16.61 3.06 -10.07
CA ASP A 418 -17.45 3.98 -9.30
C ASP A 418 -17.45 5.35 -9.98
N ALA A 419 -18.55 5.67 -10.67
CA ALA A 419 -18.72 6.93 -11.40
C ALA A 419 -18.63 8.17 -10.49
N TYR A 420 -18.86 8.04 -9.18
CA TYR A 420 -18.74 9.13 -8.23
C TYR A 420 -17.30 9.38 -7.78
N GLU A 421 -16.43 8.39 -7.94
CA GLU A 421 -15.00 8.51 -7.67
C GLU A 421 -14.23 8.93 -8.91
N VAL A 422 -14.34 8.15 -9.99
CA VAL A 422 -13.69 8.40 -11.27
C VAL A 422 -14.58 7.85 -12.39
N ASN A 423 -15.00 8.71 -13.30
CA ASN A 423 -15.82 8.32 -14.45
C ASN A 423 -15.00 8.39 -15.75
N PRO A 424 -14.80 7.27 -16.47
CA PRO A 424 -14.19 7.25 -17.81
C PRO A 424 -14.96 8.04 -18.87
N GLN A 425 -16.26 8.24 -18.67
CA GLN A 425 -17.17 8.94 -19.59
C GLN A 425 -17.71 10.23 -18.93
N GLU A 426 -16.87 10.95 -18.20
CA GLU A 426 -17.29 12.20 -17.57
C GLU A 426 -17.63 13.28 -18.61
N THR A 427 -18.74 13.98 -18.37
CA THR A 427 -19.08 15.20 -19.14
C THR A 427 -18.30 16.40 -18.62
N THR A 428 -18.26 17.49 -19.40
CA THR A 428 -17.59 18.74 -18.98
C THR A 428 -18.14 19.31 -17.66
N LYS A 429 -19.46 19.23 -17.45
CA LYS A 429 -20.12 19.65 -16.20
C LYS A 429 -19.72 18.75 -15.02
N GLN A 430 -19.80 17.44 -15.19
CA GLN A 430 -19.39 16.48 -14.17
C GLN A 430 -17.92 16.65 -13.79
N ARG A 431 -17.04 16.86 -14.77
CA ARG A 431 -15.62 17.12 -14.53
C ARG A 431 -15.42 18.38 -13.68
N GLN A 432 -16.09 19.48 -14.01
CA GLN A 432 -16.00 20.74 -13.24
C GLN A 432 -16.51 20.56 -11.81
N GLU A 433 -17.66 19.89 -11.62
CA GLU A 433 -18.22 19.60 -10.30
C GLU A 433 -17.31 18.68 -9.48
N ASN A 434 -16.78 17.63 -10.10
CA ASN A 434 -15.85 16.70 -9.48
C ASN A 434 -14.54 17.39 -9.08
N GLU A 435 -14.02 18.29 -9.92
CA GLU A 435 -12.82 19.08 -9.60
C GLU A 435 -13.04 19.97 -8.38
N VAL A 436 -14.14 20.73 -8.35
CA VAL A 436 -14.50 21.56 -7.19
C VAL A 436 -14.70 20.70 -5.94
N ARG A 437 -15.39 19.57 -6.07
CA ARG A 437 -15.61 18.64 -4.96
C ARG A 437 -14.32 18.00 -4.46
N ALA A 438 -13.40 17.63 -5.35
CA ALA A 438 -12.10 17.07 -4.98
C ALA A 438 -11.24 18.11 -4.26
N LEU A 439 -11.30 19.38 -4.68
CA LEU A 439 -10.62 20.49 -4.01
C LEU A 439 -11.19 20.77 -2.61
N LEU A 440 -12.53 20.74 -2.45
CA LEU A 440 -13.19 20.92 -1.14
C LEU A 440 -12.87 19.78 -0.17
N ASN A 441 -12.81 18.55 -0.67
CA ASN A 441 -12.52 17.35 0.12
C ASN A 441 -11.02 16.99 0.15
N LYS A 442 -10.15 17.90 -0.29
CA LYS A 442 -8.71 17.68 -0.35
C LYS A 442 -8.18 17.29 1.03
N LEU A 443 -7.49 16.16 1.07
CA LEU A 443 -6.83 15.67 2.28
C LEU A 443 -5.57 16.47 2.56
N GLN A 444 -5.35 16.79 3.84
CA GLN A 444 -4.13 17.50 4.26
C GLN A 444 -2.92 16.57 4.17
N PRO A 445 -1.71 17.07 3.85
CA PRO A 445 -0.49 16.26 3.80
C PRO A 445 -0.20 15.56 5.12
N GLU A 446 -0.61 16.16 6.24
CA GLU A 446 -0.49 15.61 7.59
C GLU A 446 -1.24 14.29 7.80
N MET A 447 -2.22 13.99 6.94
CA MET A 447 -3.02 12.76 7.01
C MET A 447 -2.32 11.54 6.37
N ILE A 448 -1.13 11.70 5.78
CA ILE A 448 -0.41 10.61 5.11
C ILE A 448 0.37 9.77 6.14
N SER A 449 -0.05 8.52 6.36
CA SER A 449 0.61 7.55 7.23
C SER A 449 0.53 6.12 6.69
N LEU A 450 1.29 5.18 7.28
CA LEU A 450 1.31 3.78 6.83
C LEU A 450 -0.08 3.14 6.83
N ASN A 451 -0.88 3.47 7.84
CA ASN A 451 -2.26 3.00 7.99
C ASN A 451 -3.20 4.20 7.80
N PRO A 452 -3.92 4.33 6.68
CA PRO A 452 -4.74 5.52 6.42
C PRO A 452 -5.88 5.69 7.43
N ASN A 453 -6.39 4.58 7.99
CA ASN A 453 -7.50 4.57 8.95
C ASN A 453 -7.09 4.91 10.40
N TYR A 454 -5.99 5.65 10.60
CA TYR A 454 -5.53 6.01 11.95
C TYR A 454 -6.24 7.24 12.52
N VAL A 455 -6.83 8.08 11.67
CA VAL A 455 -7.55 9.28 12.09
C VAL A 455 -8.77 8.86 12.92
N GLY A 456 -8.80 9.28 14.19
CA GLY A 456 -9.81 8.88 15.17
C GLY A 456 -9.32 7.83 16.19
N ASN A 457 -8.13 7.27 16.01
CA ASN A 457 -7.52 6.42 17.04
C ASN A 457 -7.11 7.24 18.27
N LEU A 458 -7.11 6.58 19.42
CA LEU A 458 -6.72 7.17 20.68
C LEU A 458 -5.19 7.22 20.78
N ASP A 459 -4.65 8.41 21.04
CA ASP A 459 -3.26 8.53 21.49
C ASP A 459 -3.13 8.00 22.92
N LEU A 460 -2.45 6.88 23.05
CA LEU A 460 -2.26 6.17 24.31
C LEU A 460 -1.48 7.03 25.32
N THR A 461 -0.53 7.86 24.86
CA THR A 461 0.33 8.63 25.76
C THR A 461 -0.42 9.75 26.44
N SER A 462 -1.13 10.58 25.67
CA SER A 462 -1.99 11.64 26.24
C SER A 462 -3.15 11.06 27.04
N HIS A 463 -3.71 9.91 26.64
CA HIS A 463 -4.74 9.25 27.42
C HIS A 463 -4.23 8.72 28.77
N GLU A 464 -3.04 8.11 28.82
CA GLU A 464 -2.40 7.69 30.06
C GLU A 464 -2.11 8.89 30.99
N GLN A 465 -1.68 10.02 30.43
CA GLN A 465 -1.49 11.26 31.17
C GLN A 465 -2.82 11.78 31.77
N ARG A 466 -3.88 11.88 30.95
CA ARG A 466 -5.22 12.28 31.44
C ARG A 466 -5.76 11.32 32.50
N GLN A 467 -5.46 10.03 32.40
CA GLN A 467 -5.84 9.06 33.44
C GLN A 467 -5.04 9.27 34.73
N ALA A 468 -3.75 9.54 34.63
CA ALA A 468 -2.91 9.83 35.79
C ALA A 468 -3.33 11.12 36.51
N GLU A 469 -3.73 12.15 35.76
CA GLU A 469 -4.25 13.40 36.30
C GLU A 469 -5.64 13.26 36.92
N LYS A 470 -6.45 12.30 36.47
CA LYS A 470 -7.73 11.97 37.10
C LYS A 470 -7.55 11.15 38.37
N ASP A 471 -6.60 10.23 38.36
CA ASP A 471 -6.28 9.33 39.47
C ASP A 471 -5.22 9.96 40.41
N LEU A 472 -5.42 11.20 40.90
CA LEU A 472 -4.41 11.89 41.74
C LEU A 472 -4.05 11.13 43.03
N ASP A 473 -4.98 10.33 43.57
CA ASP A 473 -4.79 9.51 44.77
C ASP A 473 -4.03 8.20 44.50
N LYS A 474 -3.80 7.86 43.23
CA LYS A 474 -3.08 6.65 42.87
C LYS A 474 -1.60 6.86 43.14
N LYS A 475 -1.12 6.16 44.17
CA LYS A 475 0.31 6.17 44.53
C LYS A 475 1.18 6.02 43.28
N PRO A 476 2.17 6.91 43.06
CA PRO A 476 3.01 6.85 41.88
C PRO A 476 3.64 5.46 41.80
N LYS A 477 3.58 4.83 40.62
CA LYS A 477 4.19 3.51 40.41
C LYS A 477 5.66 3.57 40.84
N ASP A 478 6.03 2.77 41.83
CA ASP A 478 7.39 2.67 42.33
C ASP A 478 8.31 2.08 41.25
N THR A 479 8.79 2.93 40.37
CA THR A 479 9.75 2.59 39.30
C THR A 479 10.97 1.84 39.84
N LEU A 480 11.38 2.11 41.08
CA LEU A 480 12.43 1.43 41.83
C LEU A 480 12.17 -0.08 42.01
N SER A 481 10.92 -0.48 42.28
CA SER A 481 10.54 -1.88 42.47
C SER A 481 10.66 -2.69 41.16
N SER A 482 10.31 -2.08 40.03
CA SER A 482 10.44 -2.69 38.69
C SER A 482 11.90 -2.94 38.27
N ILE A 483 12.83 -2.13 38.80
CA ILE A 483 14.26 -2.23 38.53
C ILE A 483 14.91 -3.33 39.37
N LYS A 484 14.28 -3.77 40.48
CA LYS A 484 14.91 -4.58 41.54
C LYS A 484 15.44 -5.95 41.08
N ASN A 485 14.91 -6.53 39.98
CA ASN A 485 15.14 -7.93 39.61
C ASN A 485 15.66 -8.19 38.17
N ARG A 486 16.10 -7.17 37.43
CA ARG A 486 16.56 -7.35 36.04
C ARG A 486 18.09 -7.46 35.93
N GLY A 487 18.58 -8.68 35.70
CA GLY A 487 19.99 -8.98 35.40
C GLY A 487 20.90 -9.15 36.62
N ARG A 488 21.98 -9.92 36.47
CA ARG A 488 22.99 -10.18 37.52
C ARG A 488 24.33 -9.48 37.23
N GLY A 489 25.09 -9.17 38.28
CA GLY A 489 26.48 -8.72 38.17
C GLY A 489 26.67 -7.39 37.42
N LYS A 490 27.54 -7.38 36.40
CA LYS A 490 27.88 -6.18 35.60
C LYS A 490 26.68 -5.62 34.80
N ASN A 491 25.71 -6.47 34.45
CA ASN A 491 24.51 -6.09 33.68
C ASN A 491 23.26 -5.85 34.54
N SER A 492 23.41 -5.78 35.88
CA SER A 492 22.32 -5.43 36.78
C SER A 492 21.70 -4.08 36.38
N SER A 493 20.38 -4.04 36.28
CA SER A 493 19.55 -2.85 36.02
C SER A 493 19.88 -1.67 36.94
N LEU A 494 20.12 -1.92 38.24
CA LEU A 494 20.53 -0.90 39.21
C LEU A 494 21.89 -0.28 38.84
N ARG A 495 22.84 -1.10 38.38
CA ARG A 495 24.16 -0.64 37.93
C ARG A 495 24.09 0.10 36.59
N LYS A 496 23.24 -0.36 35.66
CA LYS A 496 22.99 0.31 34.38
C LYS A 496 22.32 1.68 34.59
N TYR A 497 21.40 1.78 35.55
CA TYR A 497 20.78 3.05 35.95
C TYR A 497 21.83 4.01 36.51
N LEU A 498 22.64 3.56 37.47
CA LEU A 498 23.72 4.38 38.05
C LEU A 498 24.77 4.78 37.01
N ARG A 499 25.08 3.94 36.01
CA ARG A 499 26.00 4.31 34.92
C ARG A 499 25.39 5.35 33.98
N LYS A 500 24.09 5.26 33.67
CA LYS A 500 23.38 6.24 32.82
C LYS A 500 23.17 7.59 33.51
N LYS A 501 22.92 7.59 34.83
CA LYS A 501 22.73 8.81 35.63
C LYS A 501 24.04 9.36 36.20
N GLY A 502 25.07 8.53 36.36
CA GLY A 502 26.34 8.87 37.00
C GLY A 502 27.25 9.78 36.18
N SER A 503 26.94 10.01 34.89
CA SER A 503 27.58 11.07 34.10
C SER A 503 27.07 12.48 34.47
N LYS A 504 26.00 12.57 35.25
CA LYS A 504 25.51 13.82 35.83
C LYS A 504 25.90 13.85 37.31
N ASN A 505 26.61 14.89 37.75
CA ASN A 505 27.02 15.08 39.15
C ASN A 505 25.84 15.44 40.09
N VAL A 506 24.60 15.36 39.61
CA VAL A 506 23.39 15.62 40.39
C VAL A 506 23.12 14.42 41.31
N ILE A 507 23.01 14.68 42.60
CA ILE A 507 22.69 13.69 43.63
C ILE A 507 21.20 13.84 43.97
N ASP A 508 20.36 13.04 43.31
CA ASP A 508 18.92 12.95 43.60
C ASP A 508 18.67 11.98 44.77
N GLU A 509 17.64 12.20 45.60
CA GLU A 509 17.20 11.23 46.62
C GLU A 509 16.95 9.82 46.04
N ARG A 510 16.43 9.79 44.81
CA ARG A 510 16.18 8.55 44.07
C ARG A 510 17.49 7.80 43.74
N ARG A 511 18.61 8.50 43.56
CA ARG A 511 19.93 7.91 43.35
C ARG A 511 20.46 7.30 44.65
N LEU A 512 20.33 8.00 45.77
CA LEU A 512 20.73 7.50 47.10
C LEU A 512 19.99 6.20 47.44
N ARG A 513 18.66 6.17 47.27
CA ARG A 513 17.86 4.94 47.46
C ARG A 513 18.31 3.77 46.56
N ILE A 514 18.77 4.04 45.33
CA ILE A 514 19.28 3.00 44.41
C ILE A 514 20.64 2.48 44.84
N GLU A 515 21.52 3.35 45.33
CA GLU A 515 22.83 2.96 45.86
C GLU A 515 22.68 2.13 47.14
N GLU A 516 21.75 2.48 48.03
CA GLU A 516 21.38 1.69 49.21
C GLU A 516 20.83 0.32 48.82
N LEU A 517 19.86 0.27 47.89
CA LEU A 517 19.32 -1.00 47.38
C LEU A 517 20.40 -1.90 46.78
N ARG A 518 21.40 -1.30 46.11
CA ARG A 518 22.55 -2.03 45.57
C ARG A 518 23.49 -2.52 46.68
N LYS A 519 23.77 -1.70 47.69
CA LYS A 519 24.56 -2.11 48.87
C LYS A 519 23.88 -3.30 49.55
N ASN A 520 22.56 -3.24 49.72
CA ASN A 520 21.75 -4.32 50.30
C ASN A 520 21.77 -5.59 49.44
N GLN A 521 21.74 -5.47 48.10
CA GLN A 521 21.92 -6.65 47.21
C GLN A 521 23.31 -7.27 47.35
N LYS A 522 24.38 -6.46 47.42
CA LYS A 522 25.74 -6.96 47.60
C LYS A 522 25.91 -7.69 48.93
N LEU A 523 25.35 -7.12 50.01
CA LEU A 523 25.36 -7.71 51.34
C LEU A 523 24.65 -9.08 51.34
N LYS A 524 23.46 -9.16 50.72
CA LYS A 524 22.73 -10.43 50.56
C LYS A 524 23.47 -11.49 49.75
N THR A 525 24.29 -11.09 48.78
CA THR A 525 25.13 -12.03 48.01
C THR A 525 26.39 -12.49 48.76
N GLN A 526 26.85 -11.73 49.76
CA GLN A 526 28.05 -12.05 50.53
C GLN A 526 27.77 -12.92 51.76
N THR A 527 26.54 -12.92 52.28
CA THR A 527 26.11 -13.87 53.32
C THR A 527 25.97 -15.28 52.73
N PRO A 528 26.77 -16.28 53.15
CA PRO A 528 26.62 -17.65 52.68
C PRO A 528 25.27 -18.21 53.17
N LYS A 529 24.53 -18.90 52.29
CA LYS A 529 23.37 -19.69 52.70
C LYS A 529 23.86 -20.75 53.68
N ARG A 530 23.57 -20.59 54.98
CA ARG A 530 23.71 -21.68 55.95
C ARG A 530 22.84 -22.83 55.44
N PHE A 531 23.47 -23.95 55.10
CA PHE A 531 22.78 -25.21 54.83
C PHE A 531 21.92 -25.54 56.05
N SER A 532 20.60 -25.60 55.88
CA SER A 532 19.72 -26.24 56.86
C SER A 532 19.99 -27.74 56.79
N SER A 533 20.83 -28.24 57.69
CA SER A 533 20.89 -29.65 58.01
C SER A 533 19.52 -30.08 58.55
N ASN A 534 18.81 -30.93 57.81
CA ASN A 534 17.70 -31.71 58.37
C ASN A 534 18.26 -32.55 59.54
N PRO A 535 17.64 -32.54 60.74
CA PRO A 535 18.00 -33.51 61.76
C PRO A 535 17.33 -34.84 61.41
N LEU A 536 18.14 -35.90 61.32
CA LEU A 536 17.69 -37.29 61.27
C LEU A 536 16.88 -37.61 62.55
N LYS A 537 15.70 -38.21 62.35
CA LYS A 537 15.12 -39.21 63.25
C LYS A 537 14.62 -40.36 62.40
#